data_AF-A0A955QSP8-F1
#
_entry.id   AF-A0A955QSP8-F1
#
_cell.length_a   1.000
_cell.length_b   1.000
_cell.length_c   1.000
_cell.angle_alpha   90.00
_cell.angle_beta   90.00
_cell.angle_gamma   90.00
#
_symmetry.space_group_name_H-M   'P 1'
#
loop_
_entity.id
_entity.type
_entity.pdbx_description
1 polymer ?
#
loop_
_entity_poly.entity_id
_entity_poly.type
_entity_poly.pdbx_seq_one_letter_code
_entity_poly.pdbx_strand_id
1 'polypeptide(L)'
;MIRRKSLKGMKGIYVVVEDLGSELKGTVTRRDIRFRVEAQLRTAGIRILKEKEAAKLPGEPYLYVNLAALPLERNRFACRIDLEVHQHVATAHDSQGGHAITWEQGVLTVGKFDTIVKHLDELVFAFICDYLAINPIQ
;
A
#
# COMPACT_ATOMS: atom_id res chain seq x y z
N MET A 1 -8.53 12.65 -9.20
CA MET A 1 -9.98 12.86 -8.97
C MET A 1 -10.83 11.58 -8.99
N ILE A 2 -10.58 10.59 -9.87
CA ILE A 2 -11.32 9.30 -9.87
C ILE A 2 -10.75 8.31 -8.84
N ARG A 3 -9.43 8.12 -8.80
CA ARG A 3 -8.74 7.22 -7.85
C ARG A 3 -9.09 7.51 -6.39
N ARG A 4 -9.12 8.79 -5.96
CA ARG A 4 -9.50 9.14 -4.58
C ARG A 4 -10.95 8.77 -4.23
N LYS A 5 -11.87 8.85 -5.20
CA LYS A 5 -13.29 8.52 -4.96
C LYS A 5 -13.53 7.03 -4.72
N SER A 6 -12.66 6.14 -5.22
CA SER A 6 -12.78 4.70 -5.02
C SER A 6 -12.50 4.28 -3.56
N LEU A 7 -11.89 5.16 -2.76
CA LEU A 7 -11.63 4.93 -1.33
C LEU A 7 -12.88 5.15 -0.46
N LYS A 8 -13.97 5.69 -1.02
CA LYS A 8 -15.15 6.11 -0.24
C LYS A 8 -15.84 4.92 0.43
N GLY A 9 -16.13 5.07 1.72
CA GLY A 9 -16.88 4.09 2.51
C GLY A 9 -16.03 2.98 3.11
N MET A 10 -14.71 2.98 2.86
CA MET A 10 -13.79 2.08 3.55
C MET A 10 -13.79 2.38 5.05
N LYS A 11 -13.91 1.32 5.87
CA LYS A 11 -13.95 1.40 7.34
C LYS A 11 -12.65 0.94 8.01
N GLY A 12 -11.60 0.82 7.21
CA GLY A 12 -10.31 0.25 7.56
C GLY A 12 -9.70 -0.47 6.36
N ILE A 13 -8.45 -0.88 6.50
CA ILE A 13 -7.71 -1.53 5.42
C ILE A 13 -6.80 -2.63 5.94
N TYR A 14 -6.68 -3.72 5.18
CA TYR A 14 -5.69 -4.76 5.42
C TYR A 14 -4.40 -4.43 4.66
N VAL A 15 -3.22 -4.56 5.29
CA VAL A 15 -1.94 -4.27 4.64
C VAL A 15 -1.28 -5.57 4.20
N VAL A 16 -0.98 -5.65 2.89
CA VAL A 16 -0.23 -6.73 2.26
C VAL A 16 1.08 -6.14 1.75
N VAL A 17 2.21 -6.77 2.07
CA VAL A 17 3.51 -6.40 1.53
C VAL A 17 3.95 -7.53 0.63
N GLU A 18 4.26 -7.27 -0.63
CA GLU A 18 4.80 -8.27 -1.56
C GLU A 18 6.12 -8.85 -1.05
N ASP A 19 6.53 -9.98 -1.62
CA ASP A 19 7.88 -10.49 -1.44
C ASP A 19 8.93 -9.47 -1.89
N LEU A 20 9.92 -9.21 -1.03
CA LEU A 20 10.94 -8.17 -1.25
C LEU A 20 12.09 -8.65 -2.14
N GLY A 21 12.05 -9.90 -2.61
CA GLY A 21 13.14 -10.52 -3.34
C GLY A 21 14.34 -10.87 -2.46
N SER A 22 15.32 -11.53 -3.07
CA SER A 22 16.55 -11.96 -2.40
C SER A 22 17.52 -10.79 -2.15
N GLU A 23 17.36 -9.72 -2.92
CA GLU A 23 18.23 -8.56 -3.02
C GLU A 23 18.21 -7.70 -1.74
N LEU A 24 17.09 -7.71 -1.03
CA LEU A 24 16.90 -6.99 0.23
C LEU A 24 17.07 -7.88 1.47
N LYS A 25 17.39 -9.15 1.28
CA LYS A 25 17.58 -10.11 2.38
C LYS A 25 18.70 -9.62 3.30
N GLY A 26 18.41 -9.59 4.60
CA GLY A 26 19.33 -9.08 5.63
C GLY A 26 19.38 -7.56 5.76
N THR A 27 18.74 -6.80 4.84
CA THR A 27 18.57 -5.36 4.97
C THR A 27 17.23 -5.01 5.64
N VAL A 28 16.15 -5.66 5.20
CA VAL A 28 14.80 -5.45 5.74
C VAL A 28 13.94 -6.70 5.54
N THR A 29 12.92 -6.89 6.37
CA THR A 29 11.93 -7.96 6.19
C THR A 29 10.57 -7.40 5.76
N ARG A 30 9.73 -8.25 5.14
CA ARG A 30 8.31 -7.93 4.85
C ARG A 30 7.58 -7.44 6.10
N ARG A 31 7.91 -8.01 7.26
CA ARG A 31 7.33 -7.62 8.56
C ARG A 31 7.71 -6.21 8.95
N ASP A 32 8.96 -5.79 8.74
CA ASP A 32 9.42 -4.44 9.09
C ASP A 32 8.72 -3.38 8.23
N ILE A 33 8.63 -3.64 6.91
CA ILE A 33 7.88 -2.77 5.99
C ILE A 33 6.40 -2.70 6.39
N ARG A 34 5.77 -3.85 6.65
CA ARG A 34 4.37 -3.90 7.07
C ARG A 34 4.15 -3.12 8.36
N PHE A 35 4.99 -3.33 9.38
CA PHE A 35 4.91 -2.63 10.65
C PHE A 35 5.04 -1.11 10.47
N ARG A 36 5.99 -0.67 9.62
CA ARG A 36 6.19 0.76 9.32
C ARG A 36 4.96 1.40 8.68
N VAL A 37 4.35 0.73 7.69
CA VAL A 37 3.13 1.21 7.02
C VAL A 37 1.97 1.22 8.01
N GLU A 38 1.73 0.12 8.72
CA GLU A 38 0.64 0.03 9.70
C GLU A 38 0.78 1.07 10.82
N ALA A 39 1.99 1.36 11.29
CA ALA A 39 2.23 2.36 12.31
C ALA A 39 1.75 3.75 11.84
N GLN A 40 2.12 4.17 10.63
CA GLN A 40 1.69 5.46 10.07
C GLN A 40 0.17 5.54 9.90
N LEU A 41 -0.45 4.49 9.36
CA LEU A 41 -1.90 4.42 9.22
C LEU A 41 -2.63 4.50 10.57
N ARG A 42 -2.15 3.79 11.59
CA ARG A 42 -2.70 3.85 12.96
C ARG A 42 -2.54 5.23 13.57
N THR A 43 -1.37 5.85 13.41
CA THR A 43 -1.13 7.23 13.88
C THR A 43 -2.09 8.22 13.23
N ALA A 44 -2.45 8.00 11.97
CA ALA A 44 -3.46 8.80 11.26
C ALA A 44 -4.92 8.44 11.61
N GLY A 45 -5.16 7.49 12.52
CA GLY A 45 -6.50 7.04 12.93
C GLY A 45 -7.18 6.08 11.95
N ILE A 46 -6.47 5.57 10.95
CA ILE A 46 -7.01 4.57 10.00
C ILE A 46 -6.96 3.19 10.66
N ARG A 47 -8.12 2.52 10.74
CA ARG A 47 -8.23 1.18 11.31
C ARG A 47 -7.49 0.16 10.45
N ILE A 48 -6.54 -0.55 11.05
CA ILE A 48 -5.89 -1.72 10.44
C ILE A 48 -6.75 -2.96 10.66
N LEU A 49 -7.04 -3.66 9.57
CA LEU A 49 -7.84 -4.89 9.58
C LEU A 49 -6.95 -6.12 9.57
N LYS A 50 -7.49 -7.22 10.12
CA LYS A 50 -6.98 -8.56 9.83
C LYS A 50 -7.49 -9.01 8.46
N GLU A 51 -6.76 -9.90 7.81
CA GLU A 51 -7.14 -10.46 6.51
C GLU A 51 -8.58 -11.00 6.49
N LYS A 52 -8.93 -11.85 7.47
CA LYS A 52 -10.28 -12.40 7.62
C LYS A 52 -11.37 -11.36 7.92
N GLU A 53 -11.01 -10.19 8.43
CA GLU A 53 -11.95 -9.08 8.64
C GLU A 53 -12.15 -8.31 7.33
N ALA A 54 -11.07 -8.01 6.61
CA ALA A 54 -11.13 -7.32 5.31
C ALA A 54 -11.90 -8.13 4.26
N ALA A 55 -11.71 -9.45 4.22
CA ALA A 55 -12.45 -10.36 3.33
C ALA A 55 -13.98 -10.40 3.59
N LYS A 56 -14.47 -9.79 4.67
CA LYS A 56 -15.91 -9.68 4.98
C LYS A 56 -16.47 -8.30 4.67
N LEU A 57 -15.62 -7.34 4.30
CA LEU A 57 -16.05 -5.99 3.96
C LEU A 57 -16.45 -5.90 2.48
N PRO A 58 -17.35 -4.99 2.10
CA PRO A 58 -17.63 -4.70 0.70
C PRO A 58 -16.35 -4.37 -0.06
N GLY A 59 -16.13 -5.06 -1.19
CA GLY A 59 -14.96 -4.86 -2.05
C GLY A 59 -13.66 -5.46 -1.50
N GLU A 60 -13.68 -6.19 -0.37
CA GLU A 60 -12.52 -6.92 0.17
C GLU A 60 -11.19 -6.11 0.18
N PRO A 61 -11.18 -4.86 0.68
CA PRO A 61 -10.11 -3.92 0.38
C PRO A 61 -8.80 -4.25 1.09
N TYR A 62 -7.70 -4.17 0.35
CA TYR A 62 -6.36 -4.22 0.92
C TYR A 62 -5.39 -3.22 0.27
N LEU A 63 -4.49 -2.69 1.10
CA LEU A 63 -3.36 -1.85 0.71
C LEU A 63 -2.17 -2.75 0.44
N TYR A 64 -1.83 -2.89 -0.82
CA TYR A 64 -0.70 -3.66 -1.29
C TYR A 64 0.54 -2.75 -1.43
N VAL A 65 1.65 -3.22 -0.90
CA VAL A 65 2.96 -2.55 -0.94
C VAL A 65 3.90 -3.43 -1.75
N ASN A 66 4.30 -2.97 -2.92
CA ASN A 66 5.34 -3.61 -3.71
C ASN A 66 6.63 -2.81 -3.59
N LEU A 67 7.69 -3.43 -3.08
CA LEU A 67 9.00 -2.82 -2.99
C LEU A 67 10.00 -3.78 -3.62
N ALA A 68 10.33 -3.50 -4.87
CA ALA A 68 11.31 -4.24 -5.65
C ALA A 68 12.60 -3.44 -5.74
N ALA A 69 13.74 -4.08 -5.49
CA ALA A 69 15.04 -3.45 -5.51
C ALA A 69 16.03 -4.23 -6.37
N LEU A 70 16.79 -3.50 -7.18
CA LEU A 70 17.96 -3.99 -7.89
C LEU A 70 19.21 -3.44 -7.17
N PRO A 71 20.11 -4.29 -6.68
CA PRO A 71 21.34 -3.84 -6.04
C PRO A 71 22.26 -3.15 -7.04
N LEU A 72 22.85 -2.06 -6.59
CA LEU A 72 23.90 -1.30 -7.27
C LEU A 72 25.17 -1.32 -6.41
N GLU A 73 26.14 -0.48 -6.77
CA GLU A 73 27.38 -0.35 -6.02
C GLU A 73 27.17 0.28 -4.64
N ARG A 74 28.07 -0.04 -3.69
CA ARG A 74 28.22 0.67 -2.41
C ARG A 74 26.92 0.74 -1.59
N ASN A 75 26.18 -0.38 -1.51
CA ASN A 75 24.92 -0.49 -0.76
C ASN A 75 23.84 0.51 -1.22
N ARG A 76 23.80 0.77 -2.52
CA ARG A 76 22.72 1.52 -3.18
C ARG A 76 21.84 0.54 -3.95
N PHE A 77 20.61 0.96 -4.20
CA PHE A 77 19.65 0.19 -4.97
C PHE A 77 18.93 1.12 -5.95
N ALA A 78 18.59 0.59 -7.12
CA ALA A 78 17.51 1.14 -7.93
C ALA A 78 16.23 0.44 -7.49
N CYS A 79 15.22 1.20 -7.09
CA CYS A 79 14.00 0.66 -6.50
C CYS A 79 12.77 1.15 -7.25
N ARG A 80 11.80 0.25 -7.34
CA ARG A 80 10.40 0.56 -7.63
C ARG A 80 9.62 0.33 -6.35
N ILE A 81 8.86 1.35 -5.95
CA ILE A 81 7.92 1.26 -4.83
C ILE A 81 6.53 1.59 -5.38
N ASP A 82 5.60 0.66 -5.26
CA ASP A 82 4.19 0.89 -5.57
C ASP A 82 3.36 0.70 -4.29
N LEU A 83 2.40 1.61 -4.11
CA LEU A 83 1.40 1.54 -3.06
C LEU A 83 0.03 1.55 -3.73
N GLU A 84 -0.71 0.47 -3.57
CA GLU A 84 -1.91 0.17 -4.36
C GLU A 84 -3.07 -0.24 -3.45
N VAL A 85 -4.27 0.27 -3.70
CA VAL A 85 -5.49 -0.27 -3.08
C VAL A 85 -6.18 -1.18 -4.06
N HIS A 86 -6.23 -2.45 -3.71
CA HIS A 86 -6.95 -3.48 -4.43
C HIS A 86 -8.33 -3.65 -3.83
N GLN A 87 -9.33 -3.76 -4.70
CA GLN A 87 -10.70 -4.05 -4.31
C GLN A 87 -11.31 -5.07 -5.28
N HIS A 88 -12.20 -5.90 -4.76
CA HIS A 88 -13.12 -6.70 -5.57
C HIS A 88 -14.13 -5.77 -6.26
N VAL A 89 -14.11 -5.74 -7.59
CA VAL A 89 -14.95 -4.90 -8.44
C VAL A 89 -15.65 -5.76 -9.51
N ALA A 90 -16.83 -5.34 -9.93
CA ALA A 90 -17.54 -5.93 -11.07
C ALA A 90 -17.56 -4.95 -12.26
N THR A 91 -17.65 -5.48 -13.48
CA THR A 91 -17.80 -4.65 -14.67
C THR A 91 -19.28 -4.51 -15.02
N ALA A 92 -19.63 -3.53 -15.86
CA ALA A 92 -21.01 -3.36 -16.33
C ALA A 92 -21.52 -4.56 -17.16
N HIS A 93 -20.63 -5.40 -17.67
CA HIS A 93 -20.94 -6.53 -18.55
C HIS A 93 -20.83 -7.89 -17.86
N ASP A 94 -20.14 -7.96 -16.71
CA ASP A 94 -19.96 -9.19 -15.93
C ASP A 94 -19.97 -8.88 -14.44
N SER A 95 -20.97 -9.45 -13.76
CA SER A 95 -21.20 -9.29 -12.32
C SER A 95 -20.35 -10.23 -11.45
N GLN A 96 -19.66 -11.21 -12.03
CA GLN A 96 -18.75 -12.10 -11.26
C GLN A 96 -17.55 -11.33 -10.72
N GLY A 97 -17.07 -10.34 -11.48
CA GLY A 97 -16.05 -9.41 -11.03
C GLY A 97 -14.69 -10.06 -10.73
N GLY A 98 -13.84 -9.30 -10.04
CA GLY A 98 -12.50 -9.70 -9.65
C GLY A 98 -11.76 -8.56 -8.94
N HIS A 99 -10.56 -8.86 -8.46
CA HIS A 99 -9.73 -7.82 -7.83
C HIS A 99 -9.09 -6.91 -8.89
N ALA A 100 -9.16 -5.61 -8.65
CA ALA A 100 -8.48 -4.60 -9.46
C ALA A 100 -7.87 -3.51 -8.59
N ILE A 101 -6.82 -2.87 -9.11
CA ILE A 101 -6.25 -1.67 -8.53
C ILE A 101 -7.23 -0.52 -8.74
N THR A 102 -7.66 0.10 -7.65
CA THR A 102 -8.66 1.18 -7.65
C THR A 102 -8.08 2.52 -7.19
N TRP A 103 -6.93 2.49 -6.52
CA TRP A 103 -6.09 3.62 -6.19
C TRP A 103 -4.64 3.16 -6.24
N GLU A 104 -3.73 4.01 -6.72
CA GLU A 104 -2.31 3.70 -6.76
C GLU A 104 -1.48 4.97 -6.79
N GLN A 105 -0.30 4.90 -6.17
CA GLN A 105 0.83 5.77 -6.40
C GLN A 105 2.11 4.95 -6.38
N GLY A 106 3.13 5.41 -7.09
CA GLY A 106 4.41 4.73 -7.11
C GLY A 106 5.55 5.68 -7.44
N VAL A 107 6.76 5.23 -7.16
CA VAL A 107 7.99 5.98 -7.40
C VAL A 107 9.11 5.04 -7.83
N LEU A 108 9.87 5.49 -8.83
CA LEU A 108 11.17 4.93 -9.17
C LEU A 108 12.24 5.81 -8.53
N THR A 109 13.12 5.21 -7.74
CA THR A 109 14.15 5.95 -7.01
C THR A 109 15.47 5.19 -6.99
N VAL A 110 16.56 5.92 -6.74
CA VAL A 110 17.90 5.33 -6.59
C VAL A 110 18.54 5.91 -5.34
N GLY A 111 18.97 5.06 -4.42
CA GLY A 111 19.53 5.54 -3.17
C GLY A 111 20.02 4.44 -2.25
N LYS A 112 20.46 4.84 -1.07
CA LYS A 112 20.62 3.91 0.05
C LYS A 112 19.25 3.54 0.59
N PHE A 113 19.21 2.51 1.44
CA PHE A 113 17.98 2.05 2.06
C PHE A 113 17.17 3.16 2.78
N ASP A 114 17.84 4.10 3.46
CA ASP A 114 17.18 5.24 4.12
C ASP A 114 16.39 6.14 3.15
N THR A 115 16.89 6.32 1.93
CA THR A 115 16.18 7.08 0.89
C THR A 115 14.93 6.34 0.41
N ILE A 116 15.04 5.02 0.30
CA ILE A 116 13.95 4.15 -0.15
C ILE A 116 12.81 4.16 0.88
N VAL A 117 13.12 4.00 2.17
CA VAL A 117 12.08 4.05 3.21
C VAL A 117 11.46 5.44 3.35
N LYS A 118 12.22 6.50 3.11
CA LYS A 118 11.66 7.86 3.07
C LYS A 118 10.61 8.01 1.97
N HIS A 119 10.89 7.51 0.76
CA HIS A 119 9.92 7.55 -0.33
C HIS A 119 8.71 6.66 -0.08
N LEU A 120 8.88 5.52 0.58
CA LEU A 120 7.74 4.72 1.06
C LEU A 120 6.86 5.53 2.03
N ASP A 121 7.46 6.23 3.00
CA ASP A 121 6.72 7.05 3.95
C ASP A 121 5.96 8.20 3.25
N GLU A 122 6.56 8.82 2.23
CA GLU A 122 5.89 9.84 1.41
C GLU A 122 4.66 9.28 0.66
N LEU A 123 4.75 8.07 0.09
CA LEU A 123 3.62 7.40 -0.56
C LEU A 123 2.51 7.04 0.44
N VAL A 124 2.87 6.53 1.62
CA VAL A 124 1.92 6.22 2.69
C VAL A 124 1.21 7.47 3.17
N PHE A 125 1.95 8.58 3.33
CA PHE A 125 1.38 9.87 3.68
C PHE A 125 0.39 10.37 2.62
N ALA A 126 0.73 10.26 1.33
CA ALA A 126 -0.17 10.62 0.25
C ALA A 126 -1.46 9.79 0.26
N PHE A 127 -1.35 8.47 0.52
CA PHE A 127 -2.51 7.60 0.71
C PHE A 127 -3.37 8.06 1.90
N ILE A 128 -2.76 8.37 3.05
CA ILE A 128 -3.46 8.85 4.25
C ILE A 128 -4.26 10.12 3.92
N CYS A 129 -3.64 11.10 3.26
CA CYS A 129 -4.31 12.33 2.86
C CYS A 129 -5.53 12.05 1.96
N ASP A 130 -5.37 11.18 0.96
CA ASP A 130 -6.44 10.82 0.04
C ASP A 130 -7.57 10.05 0.74
N TYR A 131 -7.23 9.13 1.65
CA TYR A 131 -8.18 8.35 2.44
C TYR A 131 -9.01 9.26 3.35
N LEU A 132 -8.36 10.13 4.14
CA LEU A 132 -9.03 10.99 5.11
C LEU A 132 -9.86 12.10 4.45
N ALA A 133 -9.45 12.57 3.27
CA ALA A 133 -10.22 13.56 2.52
C ALA A 133 -11.60 13.06 2.06
N ILE A 134 -11.80 11.74 1.98
CA ILE A 134 -13.06 11.11 1.55
C ILE A 134 -13.73 10.29 2.67
N ASN A 135 -12.96 9.85 3.66
CA ASN A 135 -13.42 9.13 4.85
C ASN A 135 -12.98 9.89 6.12
N PRO A 136 -13.57 11.07 6.40
CA PRO A 136 -13.22 11.84 7.58
C PRO A 136 -13.54 11.04 8.85
N ILE A 137 -12.61 11.07 9.81
CA ILE A 137 -12.79 10.46 11.12
C ILE A 137 -13.83 11.29 11.87
N GLN A 138 -14.91 10.64 12.32
CA GLN A 138 -15.92 11.24 13.21
C GLN A 138 -15.46 11.18 14.66
#